data_AF-A0A959ZHY5-F1
#
_entry.id   AF-A0A959ZHY5-F1
#
_cell.length_a   1.000
_cell.length_b   1.000
_cell.length_c   1.000
_cell.angle_alpha   90.00
_cell.angle_beta   90.00
_cell.angle_gamma   90.00
#
_symmetry.space_group_name_H-M   'P 1'
#
loop_
_entity.id
_entity.type
_entity.pdbx_description
1 polymer ?
#
loop_
_entity_poly.entity_id
_entity_poly.type
_entity_poly.pdbx_seq_one_letter_code
_entity_poly.pdbx_strand_id
1 'polypeptide(L)'
;MSRPALRVGALIIATLGLLACLAVSGVFTEADGKSNRRVLLGATKNRVTPNCGTQAGARACIAEGKVTGFQVFQKGTRGKNFIVPFGKGKVVAWSIQLSNPTGKDSQRYGPAQRPYFNKLFGTPSKARISILRKIKSGPKYPPRYKLIRASGTQLLNRYFGTEIKFAIKPLNVIRGDIVALTIPTWAPAFWVPYACSAATNGGLVNPSRCANARKYNTWRGSRAPGKCSIGTDAFDRPNDALKSSHPQQKINSIKRYGCYYDAGRLLYKATVVAR
;
A
#
# COMPACT_ATOMS: atom_id res chain seq x y z
N MET A 1 11.03 18.32 -83.45
CA MET A 1 11.81 17.15 -83.92
C MET A 1 11.23 15.90 -83.29
N SER A 2 10.87 14.92 -84.13
CA SER A 2 10.78 13.47 -83.86
C SER A 2 9.74 12.92 -82.86
N ARG A 3 8.70 12.26 -83.40
CA ARG A 3 8.03 11.07 -82.83
C ARG A 3 9.03 9.86 -82.87
N PRO A 4 8.76 8.59 -82.45
CA PRO A 4 7.53 7.94 -81.93
C PRO A 4 7.72 6.83 -80.83
N ALA A 5 6.58 6.35 -80.32
CA ALA A 5 6.13 4.95 -80.07
C ALA A 5 7.06 3.75 -79.72
N LEU A 6 6.52 2.92 -78.80
CA LEU A 6 6.31 1.45 -78.86
C LEU A 6 7.41 0.43 -78.44
N ARG A 7 6.89 -0.65 -77.79
CA ARG A 7 7.37 -2.07 -77.66
C ARG A 7 8.17 -2.42 -76.38
N VAL A 8 7.67 -3.29 -75.49
CA VAL A 8 7.34 -4.74 -75.58
C VAL A 8 8.59 -5.63 -75.56
N GLY A 9 8.60 -6.61 -74.62
CA GLY A 9 9.51 -7.77 -74.57
C GLY A 9 10.07 -7.98 -73.15
N ALA A 10 9.39 -8.65 -72.22
CA ALA A 10 9.24 -10.11 -72.09
C ALA A 10 10.57 -10.88 -72.13
N LEU A 11 11.05 -11.30 -70.95
CA LEU A 11 12.04 -12.38 -70.82
C LEU A 11 11.59 -13.35 -69.72
N ILE A 12 11.78 -14.62 -70.06
CA ILE A 12 11.05 -15.81 -69.64
C ILE A 12 11.79 -16.54 -68.50
N ILE A 13 11.02 -16.91 -67.47
CA ILE A 13 10.96 -18.20 -66.75
C ILE A 13 12.27 -19.01 -66.60
N ALA A 14 12.66 -19.30 -65.35
CA ALA A 14 12.70 -20.66 -64.77
C ALA A 14 13.73 -20.77 -63.62
N THR A 15 13.25 -20.72 -62.38
CA THR A 15 13.79 -21.57 -61.30
C THR A 15 12.64 -21.97 -60.38
N LEU A 16 12.01 -23.08 -60.74
CA LEU A 16 11.08 -23.83 -59.91
C LEU A 16 11.90 -24.80 -59.04
N GLY A 17 11.63 -24.79 -57.74
CA GLY A 17 11.92 -25.93 -56.88
C GLY A 17 12.94 -25.66 -55.79
N LEU A 18 12.56 -24.93 -54.74
CA LEU A 18 12.96 -25.30 -53.39
C LEU A 18 11.88 -24.85 -52.37
N LEU A 19 11.22 -25.86 -51.81
CA LEU A 19 10.49 -25.88 -50.54
C LEU A 19 9.20 -25.07 -50.38
N ALA A 20 8.12 -25.79 -50.66
CA ALA A 20 6.95 -25.94 -49.79
C ALA A 20 7.17 -25.49 -48.33
N CYS A 21 6.55 -24.37 -47.96
CA CYS A 21 6.10 -24.02 -46.61
C CYS A 21 5.05 -22.89 -46.71
N LEU A 22 4.05 -23.07 -47.57
CA LEU A 22 2.90 -22.17 -47.73
C LEU A 22 1.63 -22.94 -47.35
N ALA A 23 1.38 -23.02 -46.04
CA ALA A 23 0.06 -23.15 -45.41
C ALA A 23 0.23 -23.48 -43.91
N VAL A 24 0.76 -22.52 -43.14
CA VAL A 24 0.35 -22.39 -41.74
C VAL A 24 -0.26 -21.00 -41.60
N SER A 25 -1.46 -20.84 -42.14
CA SER A 25 -2.44 -19.94 -41.55
C SER A 25 -2.78 -20.51 -40.17
N GLY A 26 -1.82 -20.36 -39.26
CA GLY A 26 -2.07 -20.51 -37.84
C GLY A 26 -3.09 -19.45 -37.52
N VAL A 27 -4.33 -19.89 -37.37
CA VAL A 27 -5.27 -19.22 -36.47
C VAL A 27 -4.45 -19.04 -35.20
N PHE A 28 -3.99 -17.81 -34.95
CA PHE A 28 -3.69 -17.43 -33.59
C PHE A 28 -5.03 -17.59 -32.90
N THR A 29 -5.26 -18.79 -32.38
CA THR A 29 -6.05 -18.94 -31.19
C THR A 29 -5.31 -18.02 -30.23
N GLU A 30 -5.80 -16.79 -30.09
CA GLU A 30 -5.73 -16.13 -28.81
C GLU A 30 -6.19 -17.23 -27.86
N ALA A 31 -5.20 -17.85 -27.20
CA ALA A 31 -5.48 -18.66 -26.05
C ALA A 31 -6.20 -17.69 -25.13
N ASP A 32 -7.52 -17.75 -25.19
CA ASP A 32 -8.45 -16.86 -24.53
C ASP A 32 -8.18 -17.07 -23.05
N GLY A 33 -7.29 -16.23 -22.54
CA GLY A 33 -6.60 -16.41 -21.28
C GLY A 33 -7.59 -16.11 -20.18
N LYS A 34 -8.46 -17.08 -19.92
CA LYS A 34 -9.38 -17.25 -18.81
C LYS A 34 -9.32 -16.07 -17.85
N SER A 35 -10.19 -15.07 -18.07
CA SER A 35 -10.35 -13.84 -17.29
C SER A 35 -9.79 -13.98 -15.86
N ASN A 36 -8.54 -13.54 -15.65
CA ASN A 36 -7.90 -13.56 -14.34
C ASN A 36 -8.55 -12.46 -13.49
N ARG A 37 -9.70 -12.78 -12.88
CA ARG A 37 -10.47 -11.87 -12.02
C ARG A 37 -9.51 -11.17 -11.07
N ARG A 38 -9.38 -9.85 -11.24
CA ARG A 38 -8.45 -9.01 -10.49
C ARG A 38 -9.22 -8.08 -9.57
N VAL A 39 -8.71 -7.89 -8.36
CA VAL A 39 -9.20 -6.86 -7.43
C VAL A 39 -8.04 -6.01 -6.93
N LEU A 40 -8.28 -4.71 -6.79
CA LEU A 40 -7.37 -3.77 -6.14
C LEU A 40 -7.90 -3.46 -4.74
N LEU A 41 -7.39 -4.16 -3.73
CA LEU A 41 -7.69 -3.88 -2.32
C LEU A 41 -7.16 -2.49 -1.96
N GLY A 42 -7.89 -1.73 -1.14
CA GLY A 42 -7.51 -0.37 -0.77
C GLY A 42 -7.98 0.71 -1.76
N ALA A 43 -8.49 0.34 -2.94
CA ALA A 43 -8.98 1.31 -3.92
C ALA A 43 -10.25 2.02 -3.44
N THR A 44 -10.34 3.33 -3.65
CA THR A 44 -11.54 4.14 -3.37
C THR A 44 -11.59 5.36 -4.29
N LYS A 45 -12.80 5.85 -4.57
CA LYS A 45 -13.01 7.15 -5.22
C LYS A 45 -12.69 8.33 -4.28
N ASN A 46 -12.75 8.12 -2.95
CA ASN A 46 -12.46 9.15 -1.96
C ASN A 46 -10.95 9.29 -1.73
N ARG A 47 -10.25 10.02 -2.59
CA ARG A 47 -8.80 10.23 -2.50
C ARG A 47 -8.45 11.17 -1.34
N VAL A 48 -7.33 10.89 -0.69
CA VAL A 48 -6.72 11.74 0.35
C VAL A 48 -5.21 11.77 0.12
N THR A 49 -4.53 12.74 0.70
CA THR A 49 -3.07 12.88 0.63
C THR A 49 -2.46 12.63 2.00
N PRO A 50 -1.29 11.99 2.10
CA PRO A 50 -0.64 11.80 3.39
C PRO A 50 -0.19 13.14 4.01
N ASN A 51 0.01 13.16 5.33
CA ASN A 51 0.01 14.40 6.11
C ASN A 51 1.33 15.19 6.13
N CYS A 52 2.47 14.59 5.80
CA CYS A 52 3.79 15.21 6.03
C CYS A 52 4.30 16.03 4.82
N GLY A 53 5.39 16.76 5.04
CA GLY A 53 6.04 17.64 4.06
C GLY A 53 5.70 19.11 4.25
N THR A 54 5.85 19.90 3.19
CA THR A 54 5.63 21.37 3.22
C THR A 54 4.18 21.77 3.47
N GLN A 55 3.22 20.86 3.24
CA GLN A 55 1.81 21.07 3.56
C GLN A 55 1.43 20.68 5.00
N ALA A 56 2.40 20.21 5.80
CA ALA A 56 2.16 19.83 7.19
C ALA A 56 1.88 21.02 8.12
N GLY A 57 2.25 22.26 7.76
CA GLY A 57 1.85 23.43 8.56
C GLY A 57 0.32 23.54 8.73
N ALA A 58 -0.45 23.05 7.75
CA ALA A 58 -1.91 22.97 7.80
C ALA A 58 -2.44 21.62 8.31
N ARG A 59 -1.58 20.65 8.63
CA ARG A 59 -1.93 19.27 9.01
C ARG A 59 -0.89 18.66 9.93
N ALA A 60 -1.26 18.18 11.12
CA ALA A 60 -0.32 17.41 11.95
C ALA A 60 0.40 16.32 11.13
N CYS A 61 1.73 16.42 10.99
CA CYS A 61 2.54 15.45 10.24
C CYS A 61 2.64 14.16 11.03
N ILE A 62 2.02 13.11 10.51
CA ILE A 62 1.96 11.80 11.15
C ILE A 62 2.54 10.77 10.20
N ALA A 63 3.51 10.00 10.70
CA ALA A 63 4.01 8.80 10.07
C ALA A 63 3.75 7.60 10.97
N GLU A 64 3.46 6.45 10.37
CA GLU A 64 3.30 5.21 11.11
C GLU A 64 4.64 4.47 11.16
N GLY A 65 4.94 3.87 12.30
CA GLY A 65 6.17 3.13 12.52
C GLY A 65 6.01 1.91 13.41
N LYS A 66 6.96 0.98 13.26
CA LYS A 66 7.10 -0.27 14.01
C LYS A 66 5.77 -1.04 14.17
N VAL A 67 5.03 -1.19 13.07
CA VAL A 67 3.67 -1.75 13.11
C VAL A 67 3.39 -2.63 11.90
N THR A 68 2.56 -3.66 12.09
CA THR A 68 1.83 -4.29 10.98
C THR A 68 0.37 -3.91 11.13
N GLY A 69 -0.22 -3.34 10.08
CA GLY A 69 -1.58 -2.83 10.14
C GLY A 69 -2.32 -2.92 8.82
N PHE A 70 -3.64 -2.87 8.91
CA PHE A 70 -4.53 -2.91 7.75
C PHE A 70 -5.77 -2.06 8.00
N GLN A 71 -6.29 -1.45 6.94
CA GLN A 71 -7.54 -0.72 7.01
C GLN A 71 -8.69 -1.71 7.22
N VAL A 72 -9.55 -1.43 8.20
CA VAL A 72 -10.78 -2.20 8.43
C VAL A 72 -11.92 -1.57 7.64
N PHE A 73 -12.15 -0.26 7.81
CA PHE A 73 -13.12 0.50 7.04
C PHE A 73 -12.47 1.70 6.37
N GLN A 74 -12.94 2.02 5.16
CA GLN A 74 -12.46 3.14 4.37
C GLN A 74 -13.62 3.84 3.67
N LYS A 75 -13.71 5.16 3.78
CA LYS A 75 -14.77 5.94 3.12
C LYS A 75 -14.79 5.65 1.61
N GLY A 76 -15.99 5.45 1.08
CA GLY A 76 -16.20 5.13 -0.33
C GLY A 76 -15.96 3.66 -0.71
N THR A 77 -15.79 2.78 0.27
CA THR A 77 -15.72 1.33 0.06
C THR A 77 -16.82 0.64 0.87
N ARG A 78 -17.38 -0.44 0.32
CA ARG A 78 -18.36 -1.28 1.05
C ARG A 78 -17.62 -2.42 1.74
N GLY A 79 -17.97 -2.68 3.00
CA GLY A 79 -17.40 -3.79 3.77
C GLY A 79 -15.92 -3.60 4.14
N LYS A 80 -15.23 -4.71 4.40
CA LYS A 80 -13.82 -4.71 4.83
C LYS A 80 -12.89 -4.69 3.62
N ASN A 81 -12.05 -3.67 3.51
CA ASN A 81 -11.35 -3.29 2.26
C ASN A 81 -10.08 -4.10 1.93
N PHE A 82 -9.54 -4.85 2.89
CA PHE A 82 -8.26 -5.58 2.72
C PHE A 82 -8.39 -7.10 2.90
N ILE A 83 -9.60 -7.63 2.72
CA ILE A 83 -9.88 -9.07 2.77
C ILE A 83 -9.84 -9.65 1.35
N VAL A 84 -9.13 -10.76 1.18
CA VAL A 84 -9.07 -11.50 -0.07
C VAL A 84 -10.44 -12.14 -0.37
N PRO A 85 -11.05 -11.87 -1.55
CA PRO A 85 -12.38 -12.39 -1.89
C PRO A 85 -12.37 -13.77 -2.57
N PHE A 86 -11.25 -14.16 -3.18
CA PHE A 86 -11.14 -15.36 -4.01
C PHE A 86 -10.86 -16.61 -3.18
N GLY A 87 -11.40 -17.76 -3.58
CA GLY A 87 -11.12 -19.05 -2.92
C GLY A 87 -9.62 -19.37 -2.92
N LYS A 88 -8.96 -19.18 -4.07
CA LYS A 88 -7.51 -19.23 -4.25
C LYS A 88 -7.08 -18.04 -5.10
N GLY A 89 -5.93 -17.45 -4.80
CA GLY A 89 -5.39 -16.32 -5.57
C GLY A 89 -3.96 -16.00 -5.21
N LYS A 90 -3.46 -14.90 -5.80
CA LYS A 90 -2.11 -14.40 -5.56
C LYS A 90 -2.11 -12.88 -5.37
N VAL A 91 -1.37 -12.39 -4.39
CA VAL A 91 -0.98 -10.97 -4.35
C VAL A 91 0.28 -10.81 -5.18
N VAL A 92 0.21 -9.98 -6.23
CA VAL A 92 1.28 -9.85 -7.24
C VAL A 92 1.96 -8.49 -7.25
N ALA A 93 1.28 -7.47 -6.72
CA ALA A 93 1.82 -6.13 -6.62
C ALA A 93 1.12 -5.35 -5.51
N TRP A 94 1.75 -4.27 -5.07
CA TRP A 94 1.15 -3.31 -4.15
C TRP A 94 1.65 -1.91 -4.45
N SER A 95 0.89 -0.89 -4.04
CA SER A 95 1.32 0.50 -4.09
C SER A 95 1.20 1.16 -2.74
N ILE A 96 1.99 2.22 -2.53
CA ILE A 96 1.97 3.03 -1.33
C ILE A 96 2.15 4.51 -1.71
N GLN A 97 1.27 5.35 -1.18
CA GLN A 97 1.34 6.80 -1.35
C GLN A 97 2.11 7.40 -0.18
N LEU A 98 3.19 8.11 -0.49
CA LEU A 98 4.14 8.60 0.49
C LEU A 98 4.15 10.13 0.50
N SER A 99 4.16 10.72 1.69
CA SER A 99 4.45 12.15 1.82
C SER A 99 5.89 12.44 1.40
N ASN A 100 6.23 13.73 1.31
CA ASN A 100 7.61 14.19 1.19
C ASN A 100 8.08 14.91 2.46
N PRO A 101 8.42 14.21 3.56
CA PRO A 101 8.86 14.85 4.79
C PRO A 101 10.08 15.73 4.58
N THR A 102 10.09 16.91 5.21
CA THR A 102 11.19 17.86 5.08
C THR A 102 12.50 17.26 5.58
N GLY A 103 13.55 17.44 4.78
CA GLY A 103 14.89 16.93 5.09
C GLY A 103 15.76 17.89 5.90
N LYS A 104 15.39 19.16 5.96
CA LYS A 104 16.08 20.26 6.63
C LYS A 104 15.06 21.14 7.33
N ASP A 105 15.52 21.89 8.33
CA ASP A 105 14.73 22.89 9.01
C ASP A 105 14.33 23.99 8.01
N SER A 106 13.19 24.63 8.28
CA SER A 106 12.67 25.72 7.47
C SER A 106 11.99 26.73 8.38
N GLN A 107 12.27 28.02 8.18
CA GLN A 107 11.53 29.09 8.85
C GLN A 107 10.02 29.02 8.54
N ARG A 108 9.65 28.56 7.34
CA ARG A 108 8.25 28.46 6.91
C ARG A 108 7.53 27.20 7.40
N TYR A 109 8.25 26.09 7.52
CA TYR A 109 7.65 24.76 7.77
C TYR A 109 8.06 24.12 9.09
N GLY A 110 8.92 24.78 9.88
CA GLY A 110 9.44 24.30 11.14
C GLY A 110 10.60 23.29 10.99
N PRO A 111 10.86 22.51 12.04
CA PRO A 111 11.96 21.55 12.08
C PRO A 111 11.87 20.45 11.02
N ALA A 112 13.02 19.86 10.71
CA ALA A 112 13.15 18.76 9.76
C ALA A 112 12.38 17.51 10.25
N GLN A 113 11.40 17.08 9.46
CA GLN A 113 10.55 15.94 9.80
C GLN A 113 11.26 14.60 9.63
N ARG A 114 12.09 14.45 8.58
CA ARG A 114 12.77 13.19 8.27
C ARG A 114 13.80 12.80 9.35
N PRO A 115 14.68 13.70 9.83
CA PRO A 115 15.57 13.39 10.95
C PRO A 115 14.81 12.98 12.21
N TYR A 116 13.70 13.65 12.54
CA TYR A 116 12.85 13.28 13.67
C TYR A 116 12.37 11.83 13.59
N PHE A 117 11.78 11.41 12.46
CA PHE A 117 11.31 10.03 12.31
C PHE A 117 12.45 9.00 12.27
N ASN A 118 13.59 9.35 11.67
CA ASN A 118 14.77 8.47 11.68
C ASN A 118 15.29 8.24 13.11
N LYS A 119 15.33 9.29 13.94
CA LYS A 119 15.69 9.18 15.37
C LYS A 119 14.70 8.27 16.11
N LEU A 120 13.41 8.45 15.87
CA LEU A 120 12.35 7.78 16.62
C LEU A 120 12.15 6.30 16.24
N PHE A 121 12.27 5.98 14.94
CA PHE A 121 11.90 4.67 14.39
C PHE A 121 13.05 3.91 13.72
N GLY A 122 14.22 4.54 13.58
CA GLY A 122 15.36 4.02 12.84
C GLY A 122 15.34 4.37 11.35
N THR A 123 16.43 4.01 10.67
CA THR A 123 16.70 4.32 9.26
C THR A 123 17.08 3.05 8.48
N PRO A 124 16.88 2.97 7.15
CA PRO A 124 16.01 3.83 6.33
C PRO A 124 14.51 3.57 6.57
N SER A 125 13.65 4.35 5.91
CA SER A 125 12.19 4.12 5.87
C SER A 125 11.91 2.85 5.05
N LYS A 126 11.18 1.91 5.67
CA LYS A 126 10.98 0.54 5.15
C LYS A 126 9.52 0.13 5.25
N ALA A 127 9.01 -0.54 4.22
CA ALA A 127 7.74 -1.25 4.30
C ALA A 127 7.69 -2.49 3.39
N ARG A 128 6.70 -3.35 3.66
CA ARG A 128 6.37 -4.52 2.84
C ARG A 128 4.91 -4.90 3.01
N ILE A 129 4.42 -5.79 2.14
CA ILE A 129 3.10 -6.40 2.32
C ILE A 129 3.22 -7.74 3.04
N SER A 130 2.26 -7.98 3.93
CA SER A 130 2.12 -9.19 4.72
C SER A 130 0.74 -9.79 4.53
N ILE A 131 0.66 -11.12 4.55
CA ILE A 131 -0.58 -11.87 4.47
C ILE A 131 -0.89 -12.43 5.86
N LEU A 132 -1.99 -11.98 6.43
CA LEU A 132 -2.44 -12.34 7.77
C LEU A 132 -3.65 -13.27 7.69
N ARG A 133 -3.65 -14.32 8.52
CA ARG A 133 -4.81 -15.19 8.71
C ARG A 133 -5.34 -15.04 10.12
N LYS A 134 -6.63 -14.74 10.26
CA LYS A 134 -7.28 -14.69 11.57
C LYS A 134 -7.27 -16.09 12.19
N ILE A 135 -6.84 -16.20 13.44
CA ILE A 135 -6.94 -17.46 14.19
C ILE A 135 -8.29 -17.49 14.92
N LYS A 136 -8.98 -18.63 14.82
CA LYS A 136 -10.29 -18.85 15.47
C LYS A 136 -10.16 -19.28 16.94
N SER A 137 -9.09 -20.00 17.30
CA SER A 137 -8.80 -20.40 18.67
C SER A 137 -8.18 -19.25 19.49
N GLY A 138 -8.91 -18.75 20.48
CA GLY A 138 -8.46 -17.72 21.42
C GLY A 138 -9.50 -16.62 21.67
N PRO A 139 -9.20 -15.67 22.57
CA PRO A 139 -10.14 -14.59 22.92
C PRO A 139 -10.62 -13.86 21.67
N LYS A 140 -11.95 -13.66 21.59
CA LYS A 140 -12.61 -12.98 20.46
C LYS A 140 -12.03 -11.59 20.23
N TYR A 141 -11.65 -10.91 21.32
CA TYR A 141 -11.04 -9.59 21.29
C TYR A 141 -9.92 -9.42 22.32
N PRO A 142 -8.87 -8.67 21.98
CA PRO A 142 -8.52 -8.25 20.62
C PRO A 142 -8.07 -9.43 19.75
N PRO A 143 -8.38 -9.43 18.44
CA PRO A 143 -8.16 -10.57 17.54
C PRO A 143 -6.67 -10.91 17.38
N ARG A 144 -6.41 -12.19 17.13
CA ARG A 144 -5.07 -12.73 16.82
C ARG A 144 -4.95 -13.11 15.35
N TYR A 145 -3.77 -12.88 14.79
CA TYR A 145 -3.46 -13.19 13.40
C TYR A 145 -2.13 -13.93 13.29
N LYS A 146 -2.12 -14.96 12.44
CA LYS A 146 -0.90 -15.63 11.99
C LYS A 146 -0.36 -14.91 10.76
N LEU A 147 0.94 -14.63 10.74
CA LEU A 147 1.60 -14.15 9.52
C LEU A 147 1.91 -15.34 8.62
N ILE A 148 1.19 -15.50 7.51
CA ILE A 148 1.34 -16.66 6.62
C ILE A 148 2.41 -16.42 5.58
N ARG A 149 2.49 -15.21 5.02
CA ARG A 149 3.46 -14.82 3.99
C ARG A 149 3.81 -13.34 4.12
N ALA A 150 4.94 -12.93 3.56
CA ALA A 150 5.28 -11.54 3.37
C ALA A 150 6.09 -11.37 2.08
N SER A 151 6.05 -10.18 1.50
CA SER A 151 6.94 -9.79 0.40
C SER A 151 8.35 -9.46 0.93
N GLY A 152 9.29 -9.22 0.03
CA GLY A 152 10.55 -8.55 0.36
C GLY A 152 10.30 -7.14 0.90
N THR A 153 11.20 -6.66 1.76
CA THR A 153 11.18 -5.31 2.32
C THR A 153 11.67 -4.29 1.29
N GLN A 154 10.89 -3.24 1.08
CA GLN A 154 11.19 -2.14 0.15
C GLN A 154 11.73 -0.93 0.91
N LEU A 155 12.73 -0.27 0.33
CA LEU A 155 13.23 1.03 0.80
C LEU A 155 12.38 2.15 0.20
N LEU A 156 11.90 3.07 1.05
CA LEU A 156 10.90 4.05 0.64
C LEU A 156 11.47 5.45 0.37
N ASN A 157 12.64 5.78 0.91
CA ASN A 157 13.19 7.14 0.90
C ASN A 157 13.22 7.80 -0.49
N ARG A 158 13.58 7.05 -1.54
CA ARG A 158 13.65 7.56 -2.93
C ARG A 158 12.30 7.85 -3.58
N TYR A 159 11.21 7.44 -2.94
CA TYR A 159 9.84 7.58 -3.45
C TYR A 159 8.99 8.57 -2.65
N PHE A 160 9.59 9.27 -1.70
CA PHE A 160 8.91 10.31 -0.94
C PHE A 160 8.29 11.35 -1.87
N GLY A 161 7.02 11.70 -1.62
CA GLY A 161 6.21 12.59 -2.45
C GLY A 161 5.43 11.91 -3.59
N THR A 162 5.55 10.59 -3.76
CA THR A 162 4.93 9.87 -4.88
C THR A 162 4.01 8.73 -4.40
N GLU A 163 3.14 8.23 -5.30
CA GLU A 163 2.57 6.89 -5.16
C GLU A 163 3.41 5.91 -5.99
N ILE A 164 4.15 5.04 -5.32
CA ILE A 164 4.99 4.02 -5.98
C ILE A 164 4.30 2.66 -5.96
N LYS A 165 4.43 1.91 -7.06
CA LYS A 165 3.97 0.52 -7.18
C LYS A 165 5.15 -0.43 -7.23
N PHE A 166 5.10 -1.48 -6.42
CA PHE A 166 6.07 -2.57 -6.38
C PHE A 166 5.44 -3.86 -6.92
N ALA A 167 6.05 -4.43 -7.95
CA ALA A 167 5.83 -5.83 -8.31
C ALA A 167 6.56 -6.72 -7.29
N ILE A 168 5.97 -7.85 -6.93
CA ILE A 168 6.54 -8.77 -5.95
C ILE A 168 6.48 -10.21 -6.45
N LYS A 169 7.37 -11.07 -5.92
CA LYS A 169 7.19 -12.52 -6.04
C LYS A 169 5.77 -12.86 -5.54
N PRO A 170 4.92 -13.52 -6.35
CA PRO A 170 3.52 -13.71 -6.01
C PRO A 170 3.33 -14.44 -4.67
N LEU A 171 2.46 -13.90 -3.82
CA LEU A 171 2.12 -14.50 -2.53
C LEU A 171 0.78 -15.23 -2.64
N ASN A 172 0.78 -16.56 -2.45
CA ASN A 172 -0.45 -17.34 -2.46
C ASN A 172 -1.36 -16.94 -1.30
N VAL A 173 -2.63 -16.69 -1.61
CA VAL A 173 -3.68 -16.29 -0.66
C VAL A 173 -4.94 -17.11 -0.89
N ILE A 174 -5.77 -17.20 0.15
CA ILE A 174 -7.12 -17.76 0.08
C ILE A 174 -8.15 -16.76 0.63
N ARG A 175 -9.43 -17.08 0.44
CA ARG A 175 -10.54 -16.24 0.91
C ARG A 175 -10.42 -15.98 2.41
N GLY A 176 -10.60 -14.73 2.81
CA GLY A 176 -10.57 -14.34 4.22
C GLY A 176 -9.17 -14.01 4.75
N ASP A 177 -8.10 -14.30 4.01
CA ASP A 177 -6.78 -13.75 4.32
C ASP A 177 -6.83 -12.21 4.20
N ILE A 178 -6.04 -11.54 5.04
CA ILE A 178 -5.95 -10.08 5.09
C ILE A 178 -4.60 -9.68 4.51
N VAL A 179 -4.64 -8.73 3.58
CA VAL A 179 -3.43 -8.08 3.07
C VAL A 179 -3.12 -6.88 3.96
N ALA A 180 -1.98 -6.89 4.62
CA ALA A 180 -1.57 -5.88 5.59
C ALA A 180 -0.26 -5.19 5.16
N LEU A 181 -0.08 -3.95 5.62
CA LEU A 181 1.17 -3.21 5.50
C LEU A 181 2.02 -3.46 6.75
N THR A 182 3.22 -3.99 6.56
CA THR A 182 4.23 -4.10 7.63
C THR A 182 5.27 -3.02 7.45
N ILE A 183 5.47 -2.22 8.51
CA ILE A 183 6.41 -1.09 8.56
C ILE A 183 7.45 -1.42 9.65
N PRO A 184 8.63 -1.97 9.28
CA PRO A 184 9.70 -2.28 10.23
C PRO A 184 10.25 -1.06 10.97
N THR A 185 10.47 0.04 10.25
CA THR A 185 10.95 1.32 10.80
C THR A 185 9.80 2.33 10.82
N TRP A 186 9.68 3.17 9.79
CA TRP A 186 8.60 4.12 9.60
C TRP A 186 8.25 4.29 8.13
N ALA A 187 7.04 4.77 7.85
CA ALA A 187 6.60 5.17 6.52
C ALA A 187 5.65 6.39 6.61
N PRO A 188 5.87 7.46 5.83
CA PRO A 188 4.99 8.63 5.80
C PRO A 188 3.76 8.40 4.89
N ALA A 189 3.11 7.25 5.05
CA ALA A 189 2.01 6.76 4.22
C ALA A 189 0.66 6.81 4.95
N PHE A 190 0.44 7.87 5.72
CA PHE A 190 -0.70 7.99 6.61
C PHE A 190 -1.44 9.30 6.43
N TRP A 191 -2.76 9.21 6.46
CA TRP A 191 -3.65 10.37 6.44
C TRP A 191 -4.52 10.42 7.68
N VAL A 192 -4.63 11.60 8.27
CA VAL A 192 -5.61 11.96 9.31
C VAL A 192 -6.15 13.35 8.97
N PRO A 193 -7.47 13.60 9.08
CA PRO A 193 -8.02 14.92 8.80
C PRO A 193 -7.58 15.92 9.86
N TYR A 194 -7.21 17.13 9.43
CA TYR A 194 -6.93 18.26 10.33
C TYR A 194 -8.09 18.59 11.27
N ALA A 195 -9.32 18.27 10.87
CA ALA A 195 -10.51 18.35 11.72
C ALA A 195 -10.37 17.60 13.06
N CYS A 196 -9.54 16.55 13.12
CA CYS A 196 -9.27 15.78 14.33
C CYS A 196 -8.04 16.28 15.12
N SER A 197 -7.40 17.37 14.70
CA SER A 197 -6.33 18.01 15.47
C SER A 197 -6.91 18.81 16.64
N ALA A 198 -6.11 19.00 17.68
CA ALA A 198 -6.46 19.86 18.81
C ALA A 198 -6.64 21.31 18.35
N ALA A 199 -7.69 21.97 18.83
CA ALA A 199 -7.94 23.40 18.59
C ALA A 199 -7.34 24.27 19.71
N THR A 200 -7.06 25.54 19.42
CA THR A 200 -6.49 26.50 20.37
C THR A 200 -7.42 26.84 21.53
N ASN A 201 -8.73 26.79 21.31
CA ASN A 201 -9.77 27.03 22.31
C ASN A 201 -10.17 25.76 23.10
N GLY A 202 -9.38 24.70 23.00
CA GLY A 202 -9.72 23.38 23.54
C GLY A 202 -10.63 22.58 22.60
N GLY A 203 -10.57 21.25 22.71
CA GLY A 203 -11.32 20.35 21.84
C GLY A 203 -10.69 20.12 20.46
N LEU A 204 -11.52 19.87 19.45
CA LEU A 204 -11.08 19.52 18.09
C LEU A 204 -11.38 20.66 17.10
N VAL A 205 -10.53 20.83 16.09
CA VAL A 205 -10.69 21.86 15.04
C VAL A 205 -12.08 21.79 14.37
N ASN A 206 -12.59 20.59 14.09
CA ASN A 206 -13.96 20.43 13.62
C ASN A 206 -14.53 19.08 14.09
N PRO A 207 -15.26 19.05 15.23
CA PRO A 207 -15.74 17.82 15.84
C PRO A 207 -16.63 16.98 14.91
N SER A 208 -17.56 17.61 14.19
CA SER A 208 -18.50 16.92 13.28
C SER A 208 -17.78 16.24 12.11
N ARG A 209 -16.82 16.93 11.48
CA ARG A 209 -16.00 16.36 10.42
C ARG A 209 -15.07 15.27 10.94
N CYS A 210 -14.54 15.44 12.16
CA CYS A 210 -13.75 14.39 12.80
C CYS A 210 -14.59 13.14 13.10
N ALA A 211 -15.80 13.30 13.64
CA ALA A 211 -16.72 12.19 13.91
C ALA A 211 -17.06 11.42 12.62
N ASN A 212 -17.30 12.13 11.51
CA ASN A 212 -17.46 11.49 10.20
C ASN A 212 -16.22 10.66 9.81
N ALA A 213 -15.03 11.23 9.98
CA ALA A 213 -13.79 10.53 9.66
C ALA A 213 -13.58 9.29 10.55
N ARG A 214 -13.90 9.37 11.85
CA ARG A 214 -13.83 8.25 12.79
C ARG A 214 -14.73 7.09 12.40
N LYS A 215 -15.95 7.39 11.93
CA LYS A 215 -16.91 6.38 11.47
C LYS A 215 -16.44 5.61 10.23
N TYR A 216 -15.86 6.31 9.25
CA TYR A 216 -15.60 5.72 7.94
C TYR A 216 -14.14 5.31 7.71
N ASN A 217 -13.22 5.68 8.58
CA ASN A 217 -11.80 5.40 8.40
C ASN A 217 -11.25 4.80 9.68
N THR A 218 -11.17 3.47 9.69
CA THR A 218 -10.62 2.74 10.82
C THR A 218 -9.60 1.72 10.36
N TRP A 219 -8.59 1.50 11.18
CA TRP A 219 -7.55 0.53 10.90
C TRP A 219 -7.14 -0.18 12.18
N ARG A 220 -6.49 -1.33 12.00
CA ARG A 220 -6.07 -2.17 13.11
C ARG A 220 -4.58 -2.42 13.01
N GLY A 221 -3.89 -2.32 14.15
CA GLY A 221 -2.43 -2.48 14.22
C GLY A 221 -2.01 -3.57 15.21
N SER A 222 -0.82 -4.12 14.97
CA SER A 222 -0.18 -5.16 15.78
C SER A 222 0.34 -4.68 17.14
N ARG A 223 -0.05 -3.49 17.60
CA ARG A 223 0.37 -2.94 18.91
C ARG A 223 -0.41 -3.60 20.04
N ALA A 224 0.19 -3.61 21.23
CA ALA A 224 -0.43 -4.18 22.42
C ALA A 224 -1.66 -3.33 22.85
N PRO A 225 -2.67 -3.95 23.50
CA PRO A 225 -3.79 -3.21 24.08
C PRO A 225 -3.28 -2.11 25.03
N GLY A 226 -3.90 -0.94 25.00
CA GLY A 226 -3.47 0.22 25.79
C GLY A 226 -2.16 0.87 25.34
N LYS A 227 -1.48 0.36 24.30
CA LYS A 227 -0.22 0.89 23.77
C LYS A 227 -0.38 1.39 22.33
N CYS A 228 -1.46 2.15 22.08
CA CYS A 228 -1.84 2.60 20.75
C CYS A 228 -1.19 3.93 20.35
N SER A 229 -1.00 4.82 21.33
CA SER A 229 -0.40 6.14 21.16
C SER A 229 1.13 6.04 21.18
N ILE A 230 1.73 5.98 20.00
CA ILE A 230 3.19 6.02 19.84
C ILE A 230 3.67 7.45 19.62
N GLY A 231 4.85 7.77 20.13
CA GLY A 231 5.44 9.10 20.03
C GLY A 231 6.58 9.27 21.01
N THR A 232 6.74 10.48 21.51
CA THR A 232 7.72 10.82 22.52
C THR A 232 7.11 11.05 23.90
N ASP A 233 7.93 10.94 24.94
CA ASP A 233 7.63 11.44 26.29
C ASP A 233 7.91 12.94 26.40
N ALA A 234 7.76 13.51 27.60
CA ALA A 234 8.02 14.93 27.88
C ALA A 234 9.49 15.37 27.64
N PHE A 235 10.40 14.42 27.41
CA PHE A 235 11.83 14.65 27.18
C PHE A 235 12.26 14.27 25.74
N ASP A 236 11.31 14.20 24.80
CA ASP A 236 11.56 13.83 23.40
C ASP A 236 12.20 12.44 23.20
N ARG A 237 12.01 11.53 24.15
CA ARG A 237 12.46 10.12 24.06
C ARG A 237 11.31 9.23 23.63
N PRO A 238 11.56 8.08 22.96
CA PRO A 238 10.50 7.13 22.64
C PRO A 238 9.65 6.79 23.88
N ASN A 239 8.32 6.96 23.78
CA ASN A 239 7.44 6.57 24.87
C ASN A 239 7.36 5.02 25.01
N ASP A 240 6.79 4.52 26.11
CA ASP A 240 6.77 3.07 26.38
C ASP A 240 5.96 2.27 25.35
N ALA A 241 4.91 2.88 24.80
CA ALA A 241 4.15 2.27 23.71
C ALA A 241 5.02 2.07 22.47
N LEU A 242 5.87 3.03 22.15
CA LEU A 242 6.81 2.93 21.04
C LEU A 242 7.94 1.92 21.31
N LYS A 243 8.54 1.94 22.50
CA LYS A 243 9.58 0.98 22.89
C LYS A 243 9.09 -0.47 22.77
N SER A 244 7.84 -0.72 23.16
CA SER A 244 7.21 -2.05 23.09
C SER A 244 6.58 -2.36 21.72
N SER A 245 6.47 -1.39 20.81
CA SER A 245 5.86 -1.58 19.49
C SER A 245 6.78 -2.36 18.57
N HIS A 246 6.29 -3.49 18.08
CA HIS A 246 7.01 -4.32 17.13
C HIS A 246 6.08 -4.74 15.97
N PRO A 247 6.50 -4.61 14.70
CA PRO A 247 5.79 -5.21 13.60
C PRO A 247 5.80 -6.73 13.69
N GLN A 248 4.82 -7.41 13.10
CA GLN A 248 4.84 -8.86 13.00
C GLN A 248 5.72 -9.25 11.81
N GLN A 249 6.95 -9.72 12.07
CA GLN A 249 7.94 -9.96 11.02
C GLN A 249 8.23 -11.43 10.72
N LYS A 250 8.16 -12.29 11.74
CA LYS A 250 8.46 -13.73 11.64
C LYS A 250 7.29 -14.48 10.98
N ILE A 251 7.53 -15.14 9.86
CA ILE A 251 6.53 -16.01 9.21
C ILE A 251 6.10 -17.10 10.20
N ASN A 252 4.82 -17.48 10.16
CA ASN A 252 4.13 -18.37 11.08
C ASN A 252 3.97 -17.88 12.52
N SER A 253 4.53 -16.72 12.89
CA SER A 253 4.25 -16.13 14.19
C SER A 253 2.78 -15.77 14.34
N ILE A 254 2.29 -15.80 15.59
CA ILE A 254 0.95 -15.37 15.96
C ILE A 254 1.07 -14.11 16.78
N LYS A 255 0.34 -13.06 16.41
CA LYS A 255 0.35 -11.79 17.14
C LYS A 255 -1.07 -11.28 17.37
N ARG A 256 -1.28 -10.67 18.54
CA ARG A 256 -2.50 -9.96 18.91
C ARG A 256 -2.48 -8.56 18.30
N TYR A 257 -3.60 -8.15 17.72
CA TYR A 257 -3.76 -6.83 17.12
C TYR A 257 -4.67 -5.99 18.01
N GLY A 258 -4.05 -5.50 19.10
CA GLY A 258 -4.70 -4.86 20.23
C GLY A 258 -5.32 -3.52 19.91
N CYS A 259 -4.64 -2.73 19.08
CA CYS A 259 -5.08 -1.37 18.79
C CYS A 259 -5.99 -1.30 17.58
N TYR A 260 -7.14 -0.66 17.80
CA TYR A 260 -8.09 -0.27 16.78
C TYR A 260 -8.14 1.26 16.77
N TYR A 261 -7.81 1.83 15.62
CA TYR A 261 -7.67 3.26 15.44
C TYR A 261 -8.81 3.76 14.57
N ASP A 262 -9.27 4.96 14.84
CA ASP A 262 -10.25 5.68 14.06
C ASP A 262 -9.64 6.93 13.40
N ALA A 263 -10.41 7.58 12.53
CA ALA A 263 -10.08 8.79 11.78
C ALA A 263 -8.90 8.71 10.79
N GLY A 264 -8.12 7.63 10.81
CA GLY A 264 -6.90 7.47 10.01
C GLY A 264 -7.02 6.53 8.82
N ARG A 265 -6.15 6.74 7.83
CA ARG A 265 -5.97 5.83 6.69
C ARG A 265 -4.52 5.46 6.44
N LEU A 266 -4.26 4.15 6.36
CA LEU A 266 -3.04 3.62 5.78
C LEU A 266 -3.15 3.70 4.25
N LEU A 267 -2.27 4.47 3.60
CA LEU A 267 -2.37 4.77 2.17
C LEU A 267 -1.57 3.77 1.33
N TYR A 268 -2.05 2.53 1.29
CA TYR A 268 -1.52 1.49 0.43
C TYR A 268 -2.64 0.74 -0.29
N LYS A 269 -2.30 0.05 -1.38
CA LYS A 269 -3.22 -0.77 -2.17
C LYS A 269 -2.54 -2.09 -2.51
N ALA A 270 -3.31 -3.15 -2.74
CA ALA A 270 -2.76 -4.43 -3.14
C ALA A 270 -3.53 -5.02 -4.33
N THR A 271 -2.80 -5.46 -5.35
CA THR A 271 -3.37 -6.17 -6.49
C THR A 271 -3.43 -7.65 -6.19
N VAL A 272 -4.64 -8.20 -6.17
CA VAL A 272 -4.89 -9.64 -6.00
C VAL A 272 -5.51 -10.16 -7.28
N VAL A 273 -4.99 -11.28 -7.78
CA VAL A 273 -5.53 -12.01 -8.93
C VAL A 273 -6.07 -13.36 -8.47
N ALA A 274 -7.22 -13.75 -8.99
CA ALA A 274 -7.74 -15.11 -8.83
C ALA A 274 -6.80 -16.12 -9.49
N ARG A 275 -6.85 -17.36 -9.02
CA ARG A 275 -6.21 -18.51 -9.66
C ARG A 275 -7.29 -19.45 -10.19
#